data_AF-A0A2I3CP45-F1
#
_entry.id   AF-A0A2I3CP45-F1
#
_cell.length_a   1.000
_cell.length_b   1.000
_cell.length_c   1.000
_cell.angle_alpha   90.00
_cell.angle_beta   90.00
_cell.angle_gamma   90.00
#
_symmetry.space_group_name_H-M   'P 1'
#
loop_
_entity.id
_entity.type
_entity.pdbx_description
1 polymer ?
#
loop_
_entity_poly.entity_id
_entity_poly.type
_entity_poly.pdbx_seq_one_letter_code
_entity_poly.pdbx_strand_id
1 'polypeptide(L)'
;MKETKITISLPSLIHRIGGDHAKRAKTLAAEKQCDLKRIRRSRHWQISGEALDVKAFLEHLKNEEAETMRFAINKIEQALLAHQDKLEPLDVKLIRLVRQNPNITLAELMAETNCTLVQARTARFDAELL
;
A
#
# COMPACT_ATOMS: atom_id res chain seq x y z
N MET A 1 -13.62 5.27 -8.65
CA MET A 1 -12.13 5.22 -8.60
C MET A 1 -11.76 4.80 -7.20
N LYS A 2 -11.00 3.70 -7.01
CA LYS A 2 -10.59 3.26 -5.67
C LYS A 2 -9.57 4.26 -5.12
N GLU A 3 -9.84 4.83 -3.95
CA GLU A 3 -8.93 5.76 -3.28
C GLU A 3 -7.92 4.97 -2.41
N THR A 4 -7.14 4.11 -3.07
CA THR A 4 -6.09 3.29 -2.45
C THR A 4 -4.74 3.99 -2.36
N LYS A 5 -4.69 5.27 -2.77
CA LYS A 5 -3.51 6.10 -2.64
C LYS A 5 -3.15 6.33 -1.18
N ILE A 6 -1.85 6.30 -0.92
CA ILE A 6 -1.25 6.62 0.35
C ILE A 6 -0.11 7.60 0.14
N THR A 7 0.19 8.39 1.18
CA THR A 7 1.34 9.29 1.20
C THR A 7 2.07 9.10 2.51
N ILE A 8 3.37 8.82 2.44
CA ILE A 8 4.21 8.50 3.59
C ILE A 8 5.33 9.54 3.68
N SER A 9 5.46 10.15 4.86
CA SER A 9 6.52 11.13 5.11
C SER A 9 7.86 10.43 5.40
N LEU A 10 8.92 10.94 4.77
CA LEU A 10 10.30 10.51 4.91
C LEU A 10 11.17 11.70 5.36
N PRO A 11 11.06 12.13 6.62
CA PRO A 11 11.78 13.30 7.11
C PRO A 11 13.29 13.07 7.07
N SER A 12 14.03 14.09 6.65
CA SER A 12 15.50 14.10 6.56
C SER A 12 16.07 12.97 5.69
N LEU A 13 15.33 12.49 4.69
CA LEU A 13 15.73 11.36 3.83
C LEU A 13 17.19 11.45 3.35
N ILE A 14 17.58 12.55 2.69
CA ILE A 14 18.95 12.74 2.19
C ILE A 14 20.01 12.65 3.30
N HIS A 15 19.72 13.15 4.52
CA HIS A 15 20.66 13.03 5.63
C HIS A 15 20.79 11.60 6.15
N ARG A 16 19.79 10.75 5.91
CA ARG A 16 19.75 9.36 6.39
C ARG A 16 20.34 8.38 5.39
N ILE A 17 20.12 8.60 4.10
CA ILE A 17 20.53 7.66 3.04
C ILE A 17 21.55 8.24 2.05
N GLY A 18 21.83 9.55 2.10
CA GLY A 18 22.71 10.21 1.12
C GLY A 18 21.97 10.70 -0.13
N GLY A 19 22.58 11.66 -0.83
CA GLY A 19 21.98 12.32 -2.01
C GLY A 19 21.84 11.38 -3.22
N ASP A 20 22.86 10.59 -3.51
CA ASP A 20 22.88 9.68 -4.67
C ASP A 20 21.87 8.54 -4.50
N HIS A 21 21.81 7.94 -3.31
CA HIS A 21 20.79 6.96 -2.95
C HIS A 21 19.38 7.56 -3.02
N ALA A 22 19.16 8.78 -2.53
CA ALA A 22 17.85 9.43 -2.67
C ALA A 22 17.46 9.68 -4.14
N LYS A 23 18.43 9.99 -5.01
CA LYS A 23 18.20 10.12 -6.45
C LYS A 23 17.84 8.78 -7.09
N ARG A 24 18.55 7.70 -6.74
CA ARG A 24 18.25 6.35 -7.23
C ARG A 24 16.88 5.86 -6.74
N ALA A 25 16.58 6.02 -5.46
CA ALA A 25 15.28 5.70 -4.88
C ALA A 25 14.14 6.46 -5.59
N LYS A 26 14.39 7.70 -6.03
CA LYS A 26 13.41 8.47 -6.80
C LYS A 26 13.14 7.87 -8.18
N THR A 27 14.19 7.45 -8.89
CA THR A 27 14.04 6.76 -10.18
C THR A 27 13.25 5.47 -10.00
N LEU A 28 13.61 4.66 -9.01
CA LEU A 28 12.93 3.41 -8.70
C LEU A 28 11.46 3.62 -8.31
N ALA A 29 11.16 4.66 -7.51
CA ALA A 29 9.79 5.00 -7.18
C ALA A 29 8.97 5.25 -8.45
N ALA A 30 9.50 6.02 -9.40
CA ALA A 30 8.82 6.31 -10.66
C ALA A 30 8.56 5.04 -11.50
N GLU A 31 9.51 4.10 -11.53
CA GLU A 31 9.35 2.80 -12.20
C GLU A 31 8.18 1.99 -11.60
N LYS A 32 7.98 2.09 -10.29
CA LYS A 32 6.86 1.46 -9.56
C LYS A 32 5.62 2.35 -9.47
N GLN A 33 5.44 3.33 -10.37
CA GLN A 33 4.28 4.24 -10.36
C GLN A 33 4.09 5.05 -9.06
N CYS A 34 5.16 5.23 -8.30
CA CYS A 34 5.22 6.06 -7.10
C CYS A 34 5.91 7.40 -7.37
N ASP A 35 5.51 8.43 -6.63
CA ASP A 35 6.15 9.74 -6.63
C ASP A 35 6.92 9.94 -5.32
N LEU A 36 8.25 9.84 -5.40
CA LEU A 36 9.15 10.22 -4.31
C LEU A 36 9.67 11.64 -4.55
N LYS A 37 9.19 12.59 -3.76
CA LYS A 37 9.54 14.00 -3.91
C LYS A 37 9.80 14.69 -2.59
N ARG A 38 10.54 15.77 -2.72
CA ARG A 38 10.78 16.73 -1.65
C ARG A 38 9.64 17.73 -1.60
N ILE A 39 9.07 17.94 -0.42
CA ILE A 39 8.00 18.90 -0.18
C ILE A 39 8.61 20.12 0.49
N ARG A 40 8.58 21.26 -0.21
CA ARG A 40 9.02 22.55 0.33
C ARG A 40 10.54 22.56 0.66
N ARG A 41 10.92 22.84 1.92
CA ARG A 41 12.32 22.96 2.36
C ARG A 41 12.98 21.57 2.43
N SER A 42 14.28 21.52 2.23
CA SER A 42 15.06 20.32 1.87
C SER A 42 14.84 19.05 2.70
N ARG A 43 14.31 19.19 3.92
CA ARG A 43 14.21 18.13 4.92
C ARG A 43 12.90 17.34 4.89
N HIS A 44 11.86 17.77 4.19
CA HIS A 44 10.63 16.99 4.09
C HIS A 44 10.58 16.26 2.76
N TRP A 45 10.76 14.94 2.79
CA TRP A 45 10.47 14.09 1.65
C TRP A 45 9.18 13.33 1.90
N GLN A 46 8.52 12.91 0.82
CA GLN A 46 7.39 12.00 0.88
C GLN A 46 7.42 11.05 -0.31
N ILE A 47 6.94 9.84 -0.10
CA ILE A 47 6.53 8.94 -1.17
C ILE A 47 5.01 8.90 -1.24
N SER A 48 4.44 8.93 -2.44
CA SER A 48 3.01 8.77 -2.67
C SER A 48 2.73 7.88 -3.87
N GLY A 49 1.71 7.04 -3.79
CA GLY A 49 1.34 6.08 -4.83
C GLY A 49 0.16 5.23 -4.38
N GLU A 50 -0.29 4.29 -5.21
CA GLU A 50 -1.22 3.26 -4.75
C GLU A 50 -0.55 2.39 -3.68
N ALA A 51 -1.32 1.90 -2.70
CA ALA A 51 -0.74 1.13 -1.60
C ALA A 51 0.07 -0.10 -2.09
N LEU A 52 -0.43 -0.79 -3.12
CA LEU A 52 0.27 -1.93 -3.73
C LEU A 52 1.57 -1.53 -4.43
N ASP A 53 1.58 -0.39 -5.11
CA ASP A 53 2.76 0.16 -5.78
C ASP A 53 3.84 0.55 -4.76
N VAL A 54 3.43 1.18 -3.66
CA VAL A 54 4.32 1.54 -2.55
C VAL A 54 4.88 0.28 -1.86
N LYS A 55 4.07 -0.77 -1.72
CA LYS A 55 4.53 -2.08 -1.24
C LYS A 55 5.54 -2.71 -2.19
N ALA A 56 5.30 -2.67 -3.50
CA ALA A 56 6.24 -3.18 -4.50
C ALA A 56 7.57 -2.41 -4.48
N PHE A 57 7.52 -1.10 -4.29
CA PHE A 57 8.71 -0.27 -4.08
C PHE A 57 9.48 -0.67 -2.81
N LEU A 58 8.79 -0.88 -1.68
CA LEU A 58 9.40 -1.34 -0.43
C LEU A 58 10.15 -2.67 -0.61
N GLU A 59 9.51 -3.66 -1.23
CA GLU A 59 10.12 -4.98 -1.44
C GLU A 59 11.35 -4.90 -2.36
N HIS A 60 11.32 -4.01 -3.36
CA HIS A 60 12.51 -3.74 -4.17
C HIS A 60 13.67 -3.17 -3.35
N LEU A 61 13.40 -2.19 -2.48
CA LEU A 61 14.43 -1.63 -1.59
C LEU A 61 15.03 -2.67 -0.66
N LYS A 62 14.20 -3.58 -0.11
CA LYS A 62 14.66 -4.68 0.75
C LYS A 62 15.57 -5.65 0.00
N ASN A 63 15.31 -5.91 -1.27
CA ASN A 63 16.07 -6.88 -2.05
C ASN A 63 17.42 -6.35 -2.56
N GLU A 64 17.49 -5.07 -2.95
CA GLU A 64 18.71 -4.52 -3.58
C GLU A 64 19.58 -3.66 -2.65
N GLU A 65 18.98 -2.98 -1.67
CA GLU A 65 19.66 -1.91 -0.91
C GLU A 65 19.27 -1.89 0.58
N ALA A 66 19.10 -3.06 1.19
CA ALA A 66 18.55 -3.20 2.56
C ALA A 66 19.24 -2.31 3.61
N GLU A 67 20.58 -2.30 3.66
CA GLU A 67 21.31 -1.54 4.70
C GLU A 67 21.36 -0.04 4.40
N THR A 68 21.63 0.36 3.14
CA THR A 68 21.70 1.77 2.73
C THR A 68 20.34 2.45 2.80
N MET A 69 19.25 1.71 2.55
CA MET A 69 17.87 2.22 2.53
C MET A 69 17.10 1.92 3.82
N ARG A 70 17.76 1.39 4.86
CA ARG A 70 17.12 0.92 6.10
C ARG A 70 16.17 1.95 6.71
N PHE A 71 16.54 3.22 6.71
CA PHE A 71 15.68 4.29 7.21
C PHE A 71 14.35 4.39 6.44
N ALA A 72 14.42 4.39 5.11
CA ALA A 72 13.23 4.48 4.25
C ALA A 72 12.37 3.22 4.36
N ILE A 73 13.02 2.04 4.34
CA ILE A 73 12.37 0.73 4.50
C ILE A 73 11.54 0.72 5.80
N ASN A 74 12.18 0.99 6.94
CA ASN A 74 11.51 0.96 8.24
C ASN A 74 10.34 1.95 8.29
N LYS A 75 10.49 3.15 7.70
CA LYS A 75 9.41 4.15 7.71
C LYS A 75 8.23 3.76 6.82
N ILE A 76 8.50 3.22 5.64
CA ILE A 76 7.45 2.79 4.71
C ILE A 76 6.73 1.57 5.27
N GLU A 77 7.46 0.59 5.80
CA GLU A 77 6.88 -0.61 6.40
C GLU A 77 5.95 -0.27 7.56
N GLN A 78 6.38 0.59 8.48
CA GLN A 78 5.54 1.04 9.60
C GLN A 78 4.28 1.78 9.12
N ALA A 79 4.39 2.61 8.08
CA ALA A 79 3.23 3.31 7.55
C ALA A 79 2.27 2.39 6.78
N LEU A 80 2.77 1.35 6.11
CA LEU A 80 1.93 0.36 5.42
C LEU A 80 1.10 -0.49 6.40
N LEU A 81 1.55 -0.68 7.64
CA LEU A 81 0.74 -1.33 8.69
C LEU A 81 -0.56 -0.56 8.96
N ALA A 82 -0.54 0.77 8.88
CA ALA A 82 -1.73 1.60 9.04
C ALA A 82 -2.65 1.62 7.80
N HIS A 83 -2.24 0.95 6.71
CA HIS A 83 -2.95 0.91 5.43
C HIS A 83 -3.17 -0.53 4.96
N GLN A 84 -3.20 -1.52 5.87
CA GLN A 84 -3.42 -2.92 5.51
C GLN A 84 -4.72 -3.15 4.75
N ASP A 85 -5.77 -2.39 5.06
CA ASP A 85 -7.06 -2.40 4.36
C ASP A 85 -6.94 -2.03 2.87
N LYS A 86 -5.93 -1.22 2.51
CA LYS A 86 -5.63 -0.82 1.12
C LYS A 86 -4.71 -1.81 0.41
N LEU A 87 -4.05 -2.71 1.16
CA LEU A 87 -3.18 -3.76 0.65
C LEU A 87 -3.92 -5.09 0.48
N GLU A 88 -5.05 -5.24 1.16
CA GLU A 88 -5.90 -6.43 1.08
C GLU A 88 -6.56 -6.53 -0.31
N PRO A 89 -6.35 -7.64 -1.04
CA PRO A 89 -7.08 -7.92 -2.27
C PRO A 89 -8.60 -7.91 -2.05
N LEU A 90 -9.36 -7.48 -3.05
CA LEU A 90 -10.81 -7.30 -2.90
C LEU A 90 -11.51 -8.62 -2.53
N ASP A 91 -11.12 -9.73 -3.15
CA ASP A 91 -11.59 -11.09 -2.86
C ASP A 91 -11.35 -11.47 -1.38
N VAL A 92 -10.15 -11.26 -0.87
CA VAL A 92 -9.81 -11.52 0.55
C VAL A 92 -10.66 -10.64 1.47
N LYS A 93 -10.79 -9.34 1.13
CA LYS A 93 -11.64 -8.40 1.87
C LYS A 93 -13.10 -8.86 1.92
N LEU A 94 -13.64 -9.31 0.79
CA LEU A 94 -15.03 -9.78 0.70
C LEU A 94 -15.27 -11.01 1.57
N ILE A 95 -14.37 -12.00 1.51
CA ILE A 95 -14.44 -13.20 2.36
C ILE A 95 -14.40 -12.81 3.83
N ARG A 96 -13.45 -11.93 4.21
CA ARG A 96 -13.33 -11.45 5.61
C ARG A 96 -14.61 -10.77 6.09
N LEU A 97 -15.23 -9.91 5.28
CA LEU A 97 -16.48 -9.24 5.62
C LEU A 97 -17.63 -10.22 5.81
N VAL A 98 -17.77 -11.21 4.93
CA VAL A 98 -18.78 -12.28 5.07
C VAL A 98 -18.56 -13.08 6.36
N ARG A 99 -17.32 -13.43 6.70
CA ARG A 99 -17.02 -14.17 7.95
C ARG A 99 -17.27 -13.33 9.21
N GLN A 100 -17.00 -12.03 9.15
CA GLN A 100 -17.22 -11.09 10.26
C GLN A 100 -18.71 -10.78 10.48
N ASN A 101 -19.51 -10.78 9.41
CA ASN A 101 -20.95 -10.60 9.47
C ASN A 101 -21.66 -11.61 8.56
N PRO A 102 -21.91 -12.85 9.03
CA PRO A 102 -22.54 -13.90 8.21
C PRO A 102 -23.94 -13.55 7.68
N ASN A 103 -24.62 -12.60 8.35
CA ASN A 103 -25.95 -12.13 7.98
C ASN A 103 -25.93 -11.00 6.94
N ILE A 104 -24.75 -10.50 6.55
CA ILE A 104 -24.65 -9.45 5.51
C ILE A 104 -25.33 -9.92 4.23
N THR A 105 -26.19 -9.08 3.65
CA THR A 105 -26.83 -9.38 2.38
C THR A 105 -25.87 -9.11 1.22
N LEU A 106 -26.12 -9.71 0.05
CA LEU A 106 -25.35 -9.41 -1.16
C LEU A 106 -25.42 -7.92 -1.54
N ALA A 107 -26.58 -7.28 -1.30
CA ALA A 107 -26.77 -5.86 -1.60
C ALA A 107 -25.92 -4.97 -0.69
N GLU A 108 -25.89 -5.24 0.61
CA GLU A 108 -25.05 -4.52 1.58
C GLU A 108 -23.57 -4.70 1.27
N LEU A 109 -23.13 -5.94 1.03
CA LEU A 109 -21.74 -6.25 0.68
C LEU A 109 -21.29 -5.51 -0.59
N MET A 110 -22.14 -5.48 -1.63
CA MET A 110 -21.88 -4.73 -2.86
C MET A 110 -21.86 -3.22 -2.63
N ALA A 111 -22.74 -2.68 -1.78
CA ALA A 111 -22.78 -1.25 -1.47
C ALA A 111 -21.52 -0.80 -0.71
N GLU A 112 -21.02 -1.60 0.25
CA GLU A 112 -19.83 -1.28 1.05
C GLU A 112 -18.52 -1.39 0.26
N THR A 113 -18.45 -2.31 -0.69
CA THR A 113 -17.18 -2.67 -1.36
C THR A 113 -17.12 -2.30 -2.83
N ASN A 114 -18.27 -1.92 -3.41
CA ASN A 114 -18.45 -1.67 -4.84
C ASN A 114 -17.99 -2.86 -5.71
N CYS A 115 -18.15 -4.09 -5.20
CA CYS A 115 -17.87 -5.33 -5.92
C CYS A 115 -19.04 -5.70 -6.85
N THR A 116 -18.78 -6.61 -7.79
CA THR A 116 -19.84 -7.15 -8.66
C THR A 116 -20.65 -8.23 -7.95
N LEU A 117 -21.87 -8.49 -8.43
CA LEU A 117 -22.70 -9.57 -7.91
C LEU A 117 -21.98 -10.94 -7.97
N VAL A 118 -21.19 -11.17 -9.02
CA VAL A 118 -20.39 -12.40 -9.17
C VAL A 118 -19.35 -12.50 -8.06
N GLN A 119 -18.58 -11.43 -7.81
CA GLN A 119 -17.58 -11.39 -6.74
C GLN A 119 -18.21 -11.59 -5.36
N ALA A 120 -19.35 -10.96 -5.08
CA ALA A 120 -20.07 -11.11 -3.82
C ALA A 120 -20.54 -12.56 -3.58
N ARG A 121 -21.06 -13.23 -4.61
CA ARG A 121 -21.47 -14.64 -4.53
C ARG A 121 -20.30 -15.58 -4.31
N THR A 122 -19.20 -15.39 -5.06
CA THR A 122 -17.98 -16.16 -4.88
C THR A 122 -17.45 -16.03 -3.46
N ALA A 123 -17.37 -14.81 -2.92
CA ALA A 123 -16.90 -14.59 -1.57
C ALA A 123 -17.78 -15.27 -0.49
N ARG A 124 -19.10 -15.34 -0.68
CA ARG A 124 -19.97 -16.10 0.25
C ARG A 124 -19.69 -17.59 0.21
N PHE A 125 -19.53 -18.14 -0.98
CA PHE A 125 -19.20 -19.55 -1.16
C PHE A 125 -17.82 -19.88 -0.56
N ASP A 126 -16.81 -19.08 -0.85
CA ASP A 126 -15.44 -19.28 -0.36
C ASP A 126 -15.35 -19.11 1.17
N ALA A 127 -16.18 -18.24 1.76
CA ALA A 127 -16.23 -18.04 3.21
C ALA A 127 -16.75 -19.26 3.99
N GLU A 128 -17.51 -20.15 3.34
CA GLU A 128 -18.01 -21.40 3.94
C GLU A 128 -16.98 -22.55 3.85
N LEU A 129 -15.96 -22.42 2.98
CA LEU A 129 -14.92 -23.43 2.74
C LEU A 129 -13.65 -23.26 3.59
N LEU A 130 -13.51 -22.12 4.29
CA LEU A 130 -12.33 -21.70 5.07
C LEU A 130 -12.65 -21.49 6.55
#